data_AF-A0A6J2VH90-F1
#
_entry.id   AF-A0A6J2VH90-F1
#
_cell.length_a   1.000
_cell.length_b   1.000
_cell.length_c   1.000
_cell.angle_alpha   90.00
_cell.angle_beta   90.00
_cell.angle_gamma   90.00
#
_symmetry.space_group_name_H-M   'P 1'
#
loop_
_entity.id
_entity.type
_entity.pdbx_description
1 polymer ?
#
loop_
_entity_poly.entity_id
_entity_poly.type
_entity_poly.pdbx_seq_one_letter_code
_entity_poly.pdbx_strand_id
1 'polypeptide(L)'
;MDRRKPSRPLSSPTDDSLCMALDAISVSTELIEEELRPHLDTLLTVTLERRKGVAEQVVDSGILPILAQALRRRCNLTSHTLRLVCELARDAPVREKCFEAGVVSALLTLLLSEEPDTILLSTRAIGRICYDSHLQQERLVRLGAVPRLVGVLLQYGESESLLAASLLALCNLADMGDDDGSGLVWERRSRLGAAENVFHGISQHSYGLTSTLTVVRVQQWDQGQYSVSVETLQRFPTLLWGVKDGQRNTRRFPLPQLAGCPRFCKIIKYTVRNLPKNRNLKSAVFHTLL
;
A
#
# COMPACT_ATOMS: atom_id res chain seq x y z
N MET A 1 12.02 -32.80 43.16
CA MET A 1 11.52 -32.99 41.78
C MET A 1 10.35 -32.04 41.59
N ASP A 2 10.64 -30.87 41.02
CA ASP A 2 9.67 -29.79 40.79
C ASP A 2 8.65 -30.16 39.71
N ARG A 3 7.37 -30.13 40.08
CA ARG A 3 6.26 -30.19 39.14
C ARG A 3 6.13 -28.83 38.44
N ARG A 4 6.65 -28.73 37.22
CA ARG A 4 6.42 -27.61 36.31
C ARG A 4 4.92 -27.43 36.09
N LYS A 5 4.38 -26.29 36.51
CA LYS A 5 3.05 -25.81 36.11
C LYS A 5 3.02 -25.65 34.59
N PRO A 6 1.96 -26.10 33.90
CA PRO A 6 1.77 -25.76 32.50
C PRO A 6 1.44 -24.26 32.39
N SER A 7 2.22 -23.56 31.58
CA SER A 7 1.98 -22.18 31.18
C SER A 7 0.58 -22.07 30.58
N ARG A 8 -0.25 -21.16 31.11
CA ARG A 8 -1.53 -20.79 30.48
C ARG A 8 -1.25 -20.29 29.05
N PRO A 9 -1.98 -20.76 28.02
CA PRO A 9 -2.03 -20.05 26.75
C PRO A 9 -2.65 -18.67 27.00
N LEU A 10 -2.11 -17.61 26.39
CA LEU A 10 -2.81 -16.33 26.31
C LEU A 10 -4.20 -16.59 25.72
N SER A 11 -5.25 -16.22 26.44
CA SER A 11 -6.63 -16.37 26.01
C SER A 11 -6.86 -15.49 24.78
N SER A 12 -7.19 -16.12 23.64
CA SER A 12 -7.74 -15.42 22.47
C SER A 12 -8.95 -14.59 22.89
N PRO A 13 -9.12 -13.36 22.38
CA PRO A 13 -10.33 -12.58 22.62
C PRO A 13 -11.56 -13.41 22.17
N THR A 14 -12.47 -13.70 23.08
CA THR A 14 -13.72 -14.41 22.76
C THR A 14 -14.65 -13.49 21.95
N ASP A 15 -15.65 -14.05 21.24
CA ASP A 15 -16.69 -13.26 20.55
C ASP A 15 -17.28 -12.15 21.46
N ASP A 16 -17.50 -12.49 22.73
CA ASP A 16 -18.02 -11.56 23.73
C ASP A 16 -17.12 -10.33 23.92
N SER A 17 -15.79 -10.50 23.85
CA SER A 17 -14.83 -9.39 24.00
C SER A 17 -14.85 -8.42 22.82
N LEU A 18 -15.09 -8.94 21.60
CA LEU A 18 -15.26 -8.09 20.42
C LEU A 18 -16.55 -7.28 20.52
N CYS A 19 -17.68 -7.94 20.81
CA CYS A 19 -18.97 -7.25 20.96
C CYS A 19 -18.89 -6.15 22.04
N MET A 20 -18.33 -6.45 23.21
CA MET A 20 -18.16 -5.44 24.27
C MET A 20 -17.29 -4.26 23.83
N ALA A 21 -16.21 -4.51 23.07
CA ALA A 21 -15.36 -3.44 22.56
C ALA A 21 -16.08 -2.57 21.52
N LEU A 22 -16.83 -3.19 20.60
CA LEU A 22 -17.63 -2.46 19.61
C LEU A 22 -18.71 -1.62 20.26
N ASP A 23 -19.45 -2.20 21.22
CA ASP A 23 -20.50 -1.49 21.95
C ASP A 23 -19.94 -0.30 22.72
N ALA A 24 -18.85 -0.50 23.47
CA ALA A 24 -18.19 0.57 24.24
C ALA A 24 -17.73 1.73 23.33
N ILE A 25 -17.13 1.42 22.17
CA ILE A 25 -16.73 2.46 21.21
C ILE A 25 -17.97 3.14 20.62
N SER A 26 -19.02 2.40 20.26
CA SER A 26 -20.22 2.92 19.60
C SER A 26 -20.99 3.96 20.42
N VAL A 27 -21.01 3.81 21.75
CA VAL A 27 -21.72 4.73 22.66
C VAL A 27 -20.85 5.89 23.15
N SER A 28 -19.57 5.90 22.80
CA SER A 28 -18.62 6.90 23.28
C SER A 28 -18.79 8.24 22.56
N THR A 29 -19.26 9.26 23.30
CA THR A 29 -19.46 10.63 22.77
C THR A 29 -18.28 11.57 23.04
N GLU A 30 -17.56 11.39 24.15
CA GLU A 30 -16.55 12.34 24.61
C GLU A 30 -15.12 12.00 24.14
N LEU A 31 -14.91 10.79 23.60
CA LEU A 31 -13.61 10.27 23.17
C LEU A 31 -12.56 10.28 24.30
N ILE A 32 -12.96 9.80 25.49
CA ILE A 32 -12.10 9.69 26.68
C ILE A 32 -11.05 8.60 26.44
N GLU A 33 -9.78 8.95 26.64
CA GLU A 33 -8.65 8.12 26.25
C GLU A 33 -8.56 6.83 27.06
N GLU A 34 -8.62 6.94 28.38
CA GLU A 34 -8.44 5.84 29.31
C GLU A 34 -9.52 4.77 29.15
N GLU A 35 -10.73 5.19 28.76
CA GLU A 35 -11.86 4.31 28.51
C GLU A 35 -11.76 3.63 27.15
N LEU A 36 -11.41 4.38 26.10
CA LEU A 36 -11.43 3.87 24.72
C LEU A 36 -10.21 3.01 24.36
N ARG A 37 -9.04 3.33 24.91
CA ARG A 37 -7.78 2.64 24.58
C ARG A 37 -7.87 1.10 24.70
N PRO A 38 -8.33 0.50 25.81
CA PRO A 38 -8.41 -0.97 25.90
C PRO A 38 -9.36 -1.60 24.88
N HIS A 39 -10.43 -0.91 24.50
CA HIS A 39 -11.36 -1.38 23.48
C HIS A 39 -10.78 -1.31 22.07
N LEU A 40 -10.04 -0.23 21.76
CA LEU A 40 -9.30 -0.10 20.50
C LEU A 40 -8.20 -1.17 20.39
N ASP A 41 -7.49 -1.46 21.47
CA ASP A 41 -6.44 -2.49 21.51
C ASP A 41 -7.01 -3.90 21.33
N THR A 42 -8.15 -4.18 21.97
CA THR A 42 -8.87 -5.45 21.79
C THR A 42 -9.30 -5.63 20.34
N LEU A 43 -9.93 -4.60 19.77
CA LEU A 43 -10.40 -4.63 18.38
C LEU A 43 -9.23 -4.75 17.39
N LEU A 44 -8.12 -4.05 17.64
CA LEU A 44 -6.90 -4.18 16.83
C LEU A 44 -6.34 -5.60 16.89
N THR A 45 -6.29 -6.20 18.08
CA THR A 45 -5.82 -7.59 18.26
C THR A 45 -6.66 -8.57 17.45
N VAL A 46 -7.99 -8.49 17.58
CA VAL A 46 -8.92 -9.33 16.82
C VAL A 46 -8.81 -9.11 15.30
N THR A 47 -8.61 -7.87 14.87
CA THR A 47 -8.42 -7.53 13.44
C THR A 47 -7.12 -8.13 12.90
N LEU A 48 -6.04 -8.11 13.68
CA LEU A 48 -4.74 -8.68 13.30
C LEU A 48 -4.77 -10.21 13.22
N GLU A 49 -5.64 -10.88 13.98
CA GLU A 49 -5.85 -12.33 13.92
C GLU A 49 -6.53 -12.80 12.61
N ARG A 50 -6.96 -11.87 11.73
CA ARG A 50 -7.60 -12.17 10.43
C ARG A 50 -8.84 -13.04 10.58
N ARG A 51 -9.57 -12.83 11.67
CA ARG A 51 -10.81 -13.55 11.94
C ARG A 51 -11.91 -13.11 10.96
N LYS A 52 -12.58 -14.07 10.35
CA LYS A 52 -13.71 -13.81 9.43
C LYS A 52 -14.88 -13.16 10.18
N GLY A 53 -15.58 -12.23 9.54
CA GLY A 53 -16.77 -11.58 10.09
C GLY A 53 -16.48 -10.31 10.92
N VAL A 54 -15.23 -10.00 11.23
CA VAL A 54 -14.86 -8.81 12.03
C VAL A 54 -15.16 -7.53 11.27
N ALA A 55 -14.88 -7.50 9.97
CA ALA A 55 -15.10 -6.34 9.11
C ALA A 55 -16.59 -5.98 9.04
N GLU A 56 -17.45 -6.97 8.88
CA GLU A 56 -18.91 -6.83 8.87
C GLU A 56 -19.41 -6.31 10.23
N GLN A 57 -18.97 -6.89 11.34
CA GLN A 57 -19.34 -6.43 12.69
C GLN A 57 -18.89 -4.97 12.97
N VAL A 58 -17.70 -4.58 12.49
CA VAL A 58 -17.20 -3.20 12.60
C VAL A 58 -18.06 -2.23 11.79
N VAL A 59 -18.53 -2.64 10.61
CA VAL A 59 -19.44 -1.82 9.80
C VAL A 59 -20.81 -1.72 10.47
N ASP A 60 -21.37 -2.84 10.91
CA ASP A 60 -22.72 -2.91 11.49
C ASP A 60 -22.82 -2.19 12.85
N SER A 61 -21.74 -2.20 13.64
CA SER A 61 -21.67 -1.46 14.91
C SER A 61 -21.60 0.07 14.72
N GLY A 62 -21.36 0.56 13.50
CA GLY A 62 -21.35 1.99 13.22
C GLY A 62 -20.20 2.75 13.88
N ILE A 63 -19.08 2.10 14.23
CA ILE A 63 -17.96 2.75 14.93
C ILE A 63 -17.06 3.58 14.00
N LEU A 64 -17.09 3.37 12.68
CA LEU A 64 -16.20 4.05 11.73
C LEU A 64 -16.26 5.59 11.79
N PRO A 65 -17.44 6.25 11.93
CA PRO A 65 -17.52 7.69 12.13
C PRO A 65 -16.85 8.17 13.43
N ILE A 66 -16.88 7.36 14.49
CA ILE A 66 -16.24 7.65 15.78
C ILE A 66 -14.72 7.57 15.63
N LEU A 67 -14.22 6.54 14.92
CA LEU A 67 -12.80 6.45 14.55
C LEU A 67 -12.38 7.66 13.71
N ALA A 68 -13.19 8.07 12.72
CA ALA A 68 -12.92 9.26 11.92
C ALA A 68 -12.88 10.53 12.78
N GLN A 69 -13.77 10.67 13.77
CA GLN A 69 -13.77 11.79 14.70
C GLN A 69 -12.51 11.82 15.57
N ALA A 70 -12.07 10.67 16.11
CA ALA A 70 -10.83 10.55 16.87
C ALA A 70 -9.61 10.97 16.03
N LEU A 71 -9.53 10.53 14.77
CA LEU A 71 -8.47 10.93 13.84
C LEU A 71 -8.48 12.44 13.55
N ARG A 72 -9.66 13.07 13.40
CA ARG A 72 -9.77 14.52 13.17
C ARG A 72 -9.37 15.35 14.37
N ARG A 73 -9.71 14.91 15.59
CA ARG A 73 -9.35 15.62 16.83
C ARG A 73 -7.84 15.61 17.10
N ARG A 74 -7.09 14.69 16.49
CA ARG A 74 -5.64 14.55 16.67
C ARG A 74 -5.25 14.45 18.15
N CYS A 75 -5.95 13.62 18.92
CA CYS A 75 -5.64 13.36 20.34
C CYS A 75 -4.63 12.21 20.50
N ASN A 76 -4.27 11.86 21.74
CA ASN A 76 -3.31 10.77 22.04
C ASN A 76 -3.73 9.39 21.52
N LEU A 77 -5.01 9.19 21.20
CA LEU A 77 -5.52 7.97 20.57
C LEU A 77 -5.19 7.87 19.07
N THR A 78 -4.77 8.98 18.43
CA THR A 78 -4.63 9.06 16.96
C THR A 78 -3.79 7.93 16.39
N SER A 79 -2.63 7.62 16.99
CA SER A 79 -1.76 6.55 16.51
C SER A 79 -2.45 5.16 16.59
N HIS A 80 -3.15 4.87 17.68
CA HIS A 80 -3.86 3.60 17.89
C HIS A 80 -5.05 3.48 16.94
N THR A 81 -5.87 4.53 16.85
CA THR A 81 -7.01 4.61 15.93
C THR A 81 -6.55 4.49 14.48
N LEU A 82 -5.47 5.15 14.11
CA LEU A 82 -4.95 5.15 12.74
C LEU A 82 -4.41 3.77 12.35
N ARG A 83 -3.70 3.11 13.28
CA ARG A 83 -3.24 1.73 13.10
C ARG A 83 -4.42 0.77 12.91
N LEU A 84 -5.47 0.91 13.73
CA LEU A 84 -6.69 0.14 13.60
C LEU A 84 -7.38 0.36 12.24
N VAL A 85 -7.61 1.62 11.85
CA VAL A 85 -8.22 1.97 10.56
C VAL A 85 -7.40 1.41 9.39
N CYS A 86 -6.07 1.48 9.48
CA CYS A 86 -5.18 0.93 8.48
C CYS A 86 -5.39 -0.58 8.33
N GLU A 87 -5.46 -1.34 9.43
CA GLU A 87 -5.66 -2.79 9.37
C GLU A 87 -7.07 -3.20 8.93
N LEU A 88 -8.11 -2.50 9.40
CA LEU A 88 -9.49 -2.72 8.96
C LEU A 88 -9.68 -2.45 7.47
N ALA A 89 -8.95 -1.48 6.88
CA ALA A 89 -9.05 -1.14 5.47
C ALA A 89 -8.56 -2.26 4.52
N ARG A 90 -7.97 -3.35 5.02
CA ARG A 90 -7.68 -4.53 4.20
C ARG A 90 -8.95 -5.29 3.77
N ASP A 91 -10.04 -5.12 4.51
CA ASP A 91 -11.29 -5.82 4.25
C ASP A 91 -12.26 -4.92 3.45
N ALA A 92 -12.81 -5.48 2.36
CA ALA A 92 -13.68 -4.75 1.43
C ALA A 92 -14.89 -4.07 2.10
N PRO A 93 -15.63 -4.70 3.04
CA PRO A 93 -16.77 -4.07 3.71
C PRO A 93 -16.40 -2.75 4.39
N VAL A 94 -15.21 -2.68 5.02
CA VAL A 94 -14.74 -1.44 5.65
C VAL A 94 -14.37 -0.41 4.61
N ARG A 95 -13.62 -0.79 3.55
CA ARG A 95 -13.21 0.13 2.47
C ARG A 95 -14.40 0.85 1.85
N GLU A 96 -15.50 0.14 1.62
CA GLU A 96 -16.73 0.69 1.04
C GLU A 96 -17.34 1.78 1.94
N LYS A 97 -17.25 1.62 3.26
CA LYS A 97 -17.82 2.54 4.25
C LYS A 97 -16.92 3.69 4.68
N CYS A 98 -15.62 3.63 4.41
CA CYS A 98 -14.67 4.68 4.82
C CYS A 98 -15.03 6.10 4.34
N PHE A 99 -15.66 6.24 3.17
CA PHE A 99 -16.10 7.54 2.66
C PHE A 99 -17.31 8.09 3.40
N GLU A 100 -18.35 7.26 3.57
CA GLU A 100 -19.59 7.64 4.26
C GLU A 100 -19.32 7.99 5.73
N ALA A 101 -18.43 7.23 6.37
CA ALA A 101 -17.97 7.50 7.73
C ALA A 101 -17.02 8.71 7.84
N GLY A 102 -16.57 9.26 6.72
CA GLY A 102 -15.65 10.40 6.66
C GLY A 102 -14.21 10.08 7.12
N VAL A 103 -13.85 8.80 7.23
CA VAL A 103 -12.49 8.33 7.53
C VAL A 103 -11.49 8.90 6.51
N VAL A 104 -11.84 8.88 5.22
CA VAL A 104 -10.97 9.38 4.15
C VAL A 104 -10.58 10.84 4.31
N SER A 105 -11.53 11.70 4.71
CA SER A 105 -11.26 13.11 4.96
C SER A 105 -10.28 13.31 6.12
N ALA A 106 -10.40 12.49 7.18
CA ALA A 106 -9.47 12.51 8.30
C ALA A 106 -8.06 12.07 7.87
N LEU A 107 -7.95 10.97 7.12
CA LEU A 107 -6.66 10.46 6.61
C LEU A 107 -5.95 11.47 5.71
N LEU A 108 -6.68 12.11 4.79
CA LEU A 108 -6.12 13.14 3.91
C LEU A 108 -5.61 14.36 4.70
N THR A 109 -6.25 14.69 5.82
CA THR A 109 -5.77 15.73 6.73
C THR A 109 -4.50 15.30 7.47
N LEU A 110 -4.38 14.02 7.82
CA LEU A 110 -3.21 13.46 8.50
C LEU A 110 -1.98 13.30 7.59
N LEU A 111 -2.15 13.27 6.26
CA LEU A 111 -1.03 13.36 5.32
C LEU A 111 -0.26 14.69 5.40
N LEU A 112 -0.85 15.72 6.02
CA LEU A 112 -0.23 17.02 6.26
C LEU A 112 0.37 17.14 7.68
N SER A 113 0.49 16.03 8.41
CA SER A 113 1.16 16.00 9.71
C SER A 113 2.68 16.21 9.53
N GLU A 114 3.36 16.58 10.62
CA GLU A 114 4.83 16.60 10.67
C GLU A 114 5.40 15.27 11.16
N GLU A 115 4.57 14.41 11.77
CA GLU A 115 4.96 13.14 12.35
C GLU A 115 5.06 12.02 11.29
N PRO A 116 6.27 11.47 11.02
CA PRO A 116 6.46 10.47 9.96
C PRO A 116 5.60 9.21 10.09
N ASP A 117 5.39 8.72 11.33
CA ASP A 117 4.58 7.53 11.58
C ASP A 117 3.09 7.77 11.26
N THR A 118 2.58 8.95 11.62
CA THR A 118 1.21 9.37 11.29
C THR A 118 1.03 9.49 9.77
N ILE A 119 2.00 10.06 9.06
CA ILE A 119 1.98 10.14 7.59
C ILE A 119 2.04 8.75 6.97
N LEU A 120 2.91 7.86 7.48
CA LEU A 120 3.10 6.51 6.96
C LEU A 120 1.83 5.67 7.08
N LEU A 121 1.23 5.63 8.27
CA LEU A 121 0.01 4.87 8.49
C LEU A 121 -1.18 5.46 7.70
N SER A 122 -1.28 6.78 7.57
CA SER A 122 -2.30 7.43 6.75
C SER A 122 -2.15 7.10 5.27
N THR A 123 -0.91 7.11 4.77
CA THR A 123 -0.57 6.74 3.39
C THR A 123 -0.95 5.29 3.10
N ARG A 124 -0.61 4.36 4.00
CA ARG A 124 -0.97 2.94 3.88
C ARG A 124 -2.49 2.73 3.92
N ALA A 125 -3.18 3.40 4.84
CA ALA A 125 -4.64 3.32 4.93
C ALA A 125 -5.31 3.81 3.64
N ILE A 126 -4.84 4.93 3.07
CA ILE A 126 -5.34 5.43 1.77
C ILE A 126 -5.07 4.42 0.65
N GLY A 127 -3.85 3.89 0.57
CA GLY A 127 -3.49 2.89 -0.43
C GLY A 127 -4.36 1.63 -0.35
N ARG A 128 -4.70 1.17 0.87
CA ARG A 128 -5.62 0.07 1.10
C ARG A 128 -7.04 0.43 0.69
N ILE A 129 -7.55 1.61 1.08
CA ILE A 129 -8.93 2.04 0.76
C ILE A 129 -9.19 2.12 -0.75
N CYS A 130 -8.22 2.56 -1.55
CA CYS A 130 -8.37 2.60 -3.01
C CYS A 130 -7.99 1.29 -3.73
N TYR A 131 -7.54 0.26 -3.01
CA TYR A 131 -7.23 -1.02 -3.62
C TYR A 131 -8.50 -1.72 -4.13
N ASP A 132 -8.44 -2.18 -5.38
CA ASP A 132 -9.50 -2.95 -6.06
C ASP A 132 -10.89 -2.29 -5.99
N SER A 133 -10.94 -0.96 -6.11
CA SER A 133 -12.22 -0.22 -6.11
C SER A 133 -12.17 1.07 -6.92
N HIS A 134 -12.66 1.00 -8.16
CA HIS A 134 -12.72 2.17 -9.06
C HIS A 134 -13.48 3.36 -8.45
N LEU A 135 -14.57 3.10 -7.72
CA LEU A 135 -15.34 4.14 -7.05
C LEU A 135 -14.50 4.88 -6.00
N GLN A 136 -13.76 4.16 -5.17
CA GLN A 136 -12.92 4.79 -4.14
C GLN A 136 -11.70 5.49 -4.73
N GLN A 137 -11.10 4.91 -5.78
CA GLN A 137 -10.01 5.52 -6.54
C GLN A 137 -10.44 6.90 -7.08
N GLU A 138 -11.56 6.96 -7.81
CA GLU A 138 -12.07 8.21 -8.38
C GLU A 138 -12.38 9.26 -7.30
N ARG A 139 -13.05 8.84 -6.22
CA ARG A 139 -13.39 9.76 -5.13
C ARG A 139 -12.15 10.30 -4.41
N LEU A 140 -11.12 9.47 -4.18
CA LEU A 140 -9.86 9.91 -3.57
C LEU A 140 -9.10 10.89 -4.47
N VAL A 141 -9.06 10.63 -5.78
CA VAL A 141 -8.48 11.56 -6.76
C VAL A 141 -9.19 12.92 -6.69
N ARG A 142 -10.53 12.93 -6.69
CA ARG A 142 -11.33 14.16 -6.58
C ARG A 142 -11.11 14.92 -5.26
N LEU A 143 -10.82 14.22 -4.17
CA LEU A 143 -10.49 14.82 -2.87
C LEU A 143 -9.03 15.30 -2.74
N GLY A 144 -8.25 15.21 -3.81
CA GLY A 144 -6.85 15.66 -3.82
C GLY A 144 -5.90 14.69 -3.11
N ALA A 145 -6.12 13.37 -3.22
CA ALA A 145 -5.17 12.39 -2.71
C ALA A 145 -3.82 12.45 -3.45
N VAL A 146 -3.86 12.56 -4.78
CA VAL A 146 -2.65 12.61 -5.63
C VAL A 146 -1.69 13.75 -5.23
N PRO A 147 -2.09 15.03 -5.15
CA PRO A 147 -1.17 16.10 -4.73
C PRO A 147 -0.56 15.82 -3.36
N ARG A 148 -1.35 15.41 -2.38
CA ARG A 148 -0.85 15.14 -1.03
C ARG A 148 0.18 14.00 -1.01
N LEU A 149 -0.08 12.91 -1.74
CA LEU A 149 0.85 11.79 -1.87
C LEU A 149 2.14 12.17 -2.59
N VAL A 150 2.05 13.02 -3.63
CA VAL A 150 3.24 13.57 -4.31
C VAL A 150 4.04 14.45 -3.35
N GLY A 151 3.38 15.31 -2.57
CA GLY A 151 4.03 16.12 -1.54
C GLY A 151 4.80 15.25 -0.54
N VAL A 152 4.17 14.20 -0.01
CA VAL A 152 4.82 13.23 0.88
C VAL A 152 6.02 12.56 0.20
N LEU A 153 5.87 12.11 -1.04
CA LEU A 153 6.94 11.44 -1.79
C LEU A 153 8.15 12.36 -2.03
N LEU A 154 7.92 13.64 -2.32
CA LEU A 154 8.97 14.62 -2.54
C LEU A 154 9.66 15.04 -1.24
N GLN A 155 8.90 15.20 -0.15
CA GLN A 155 9.41 15.63 1.15
C GLN A 155 10.12 14.52 1.93
N TYR A 156 9.57 13.30 1.90
CA TYR A 156 10.03 12.16 2.70
C TYR A 156 10.61 11.02 1.86
N GLY A 157 10.96 11.27 0.60
CA GLY A 157 11.41 10.24 -0.31
C GLY A 157 12.67 9.47 0.14
N GLU A 158 13.47 10.02 1.06
CA GLU A 158 14.63 9.32 1.63
C GLU A 158 14.25 8.20 2.60
N SER A 159 13.04 8.22 3.16
CA SER A 159 12.51 7.13 3.98
C SER A 159 11.94 6.03 3.09
N GLU A 160 12.58 4.86 3.06
CA GLU A 160 12.16 3.72 2.24
C GLU A 160 10.70 3.32 2.51
N SER A 161 10.28 3.33 3.79
CA SER A 161 8.91 3.00 4.19
C SER A 161 7.88 3.97 3.63
N LEU A 162 8.15 5.28 3.69
CA LEU A 162 7.25 6.31 3.18
C LEU A 162 7.26 6.37 1.66
N LEU A 163 8.43 6.20 1.04
CA LEU A 163 8.58 6.08 -0.41
C LEU A 163 7.76 4.90 -0.93
N ALA A 164 7.94 3.71 -0.36
CA ALA A 164 7.23 2.51 -0.79
C ALA A 164 5.72 2.65 -0.59
N ALA A 165 5.27 3.17 0.56
CA ALA A 165 3.86 3.38 0.83
C ALA A 165 3.22 4.41 -0.12
N SER A 166 3.92 5.52 -0.41
CA SER A 166 3.41 6.57 -1.30
C SER A 166 3.31 6.08 -2.73
N LEU A 167 4.34 5.35 -3.21
CA LEU A 167 4.34 4.76 -4.55
C LEU A 167 3.24 3.71 -4.68
N LEU A 168 3.07 2.84 -3.68
CA LEU A 168 1.98 1.85 -3.68
C LEU A 168 0.61 2.53 -3.72
N ALA A 169 0.38 3.56 -2.90
CA ALA A 169 -0.89 4.29 -2.89
C ALA A 169 -1.17 4.95 -4.25
N LEU A 170 -0.15 5.54 -4.90
CA LEU A 170 -0.28 6.09 -6.26
C LEU A 170 -0.58 5.00 -7.29
N CYS A 171 0.03 3.82 -7.18
CA CYS A 171 -0.27 2.67 -8.04
C CYS A 171 -1.70 2.14 -7.82
N ASN A 172 -2.18 2.07 -6.57
CA ASN A 172 -3.54 1.63 -6.26
C ASN A 172 -4.58 2.64 -6.77
N LEU A 173 -4.32 3.95 -6.67
CA LEU A 173 -5.14 4.99 -7.31
C LEU A 173 -5.20 4.85 -8.84
N ALA A 174 -4.17 4.26 -9.43
CA ALA A 174 -4.04 4.05 -10.86
C ALA A 174 -4.51 2.66 -11.33
N ASP A 175 -5.15 1.88 -10.46
CA ASP A 175 -5.58 0.50 -10.74
C ASP A 175 -4.44 -0.43 -11.19
N MET A 176 -3.26 -0.23 -10.60
CA MET A 176 -2.00 -0.86 -11.02
C MET A 176 -1.10 -1.31 -9.86
N GLY A 177 -1.58 -1.22 -8.62
CA GLY A 177 -0.82 -1.68 -7.45
C GLY A 177 -1.31 -3.01 -6.87
N ASP A 178 -0.97 -3.24 -5.61
CA ASP A 178 -1.17 -4.49 -4.88
C ASP A 178 -1.76 -4.19 -3.49
N ASP A 179 -2.29 -5.20 -2.79
CA ASP A 179 -3.00 -5.02 -1.50
C ASP A 179 -2.10 -4.40 -0.43
N ASP A 180 -0.90 -4.97 -0.23
CA ASP A 180 0.02 -4.49 0.82
C ASP A 180 1.44 -4.18 0.34
N GLY A 181 1.70 -4.33 -0.96
CA GLY A 181 2.98 -4.02 -1.58
C GLY A 181 4.16 -4.84 -1.06
N SER A 182 3.91 -5.91 -0.28
CA SER A 182 4.96 -6.79 0.25
C SER A 182 5.78 -7.48 -0.85
N GLY A 183 5.20 -7.62 -2.05
CA GLY A 183 5.88 -8.13 -3.23
C GLY A 183 6.69 -7.09 -4.03
N LEU A 184 6.57 -5.79 -3.74
CA LEU A 184 7.17 -4.72 -4.54
C LEU A 184 8.47 -4.22 -3.93
N VAL A 185 9.57 -4.42 -4.65
CA VAL A 185 10.86 -3.78 -4.35
C VAL A 185 11.03 -2.56 -5.23
N TRP A 186 11.23 -1.40 -4.62
CA TRP A 186 11.37 -0.12 -5.30
C TRP A 186 12.84 0.30 -5.43
N GLU A 187 13.26 0.59 -6.66
CA GLU A 187 14.52 1.24 -6.97
C GLU A 187 14.25 2.65 -7.47
N ARG A 188 14.80 3.67 -6.78
CA ARG A 188 14.86 5.02 -7.32
C ARG A 188 15.96 5.08 -8.37
N ARG A 189 15.62 5.37 -9.62
CA ARG A 189 16.63 5.69 -10.63
C ARG A 189 16.94 7.18 -10.61
N SER A 190 18.20 7.50 -10.93
CA SER A 190 18.73 8.87 -10.86
C SER A 190 17.77 9.89 -11.44
N ARG A 191 17.69 11.08 -10.84
CA ARG A 191 16.94 12.21 -11.39
C ARG A 191 17.39 12.46 -12.84
N LEU A 192 16.54 12.16 -13.82
CA LEU A 192 16.79 12.46 -15.22
C LEU A 192 16.56 13.97 -15.41
N GLY A 193 17.56 14.76 -15.04
CA GLY A 193 17.43 16.21 -14.92
C GLY A 193 16.82 16.66 -13.58
N ALA A 194 16.87 17.96 -13.30
CA ALA A 194 16.49 18.50 -11.98
C ALA A 194 14.99 18.33 -11.61
N ALA A 195 14.13 17.99 -12.57
CA ALA A 195 12.67 18.05 -12.46
C ALA A 195 11.95 16.68 -12.60
N GLU A 196 12.67 15.57 -12.77
CA GLU A 196 12.07 14.24 -12.97
C GLU A 196 12.57 13.24 -11.91
N ASN A 197 11.62 12.58 -11.22
CA ASN A 197 11.90 11.44 -10.35
C ASN A 197 11.28 10.17 -10.95
N VAL A 198 12.09 9.13 -11.15
CA VAL A 198 11.65 7.86 -11.74
C VAL A 198 11.90 6.72 -10.77
N PHE A 199 10.84 5.96 -10.48
CA PHE A 199 10.85 4.82 -9.55
C PHE A 199 10.47 3.56 -10.30
N HIS A 200 11.23 2.49 -10.08
CA HIS A 200 10.98 1.17 -10.66
C HIS A 200 10.59 0.21 -9.56
N GLY A 201 9.39 -0.34 -9.63
CA GLY A 201 8.90 -1.40 -8.78
C GLY A 201 8.95 -2.73 -9.52
N ILE A 202 9.49 -3.76 -8.90
CA ILE A 202 9.41 -5.13 -9.45
C ILE A 202 8.60 -5.96 -8.46
N SER A 203 7.50 -6.54 -8.93
CA SER A 203 6.76 -7.57 -8.19
C SER A 203 6.93 -8.96 -8.79
N GLN A 204 7.10 -9.95 -7.92
CA GLN A 204 7.11 -11.36 -8.28
C GLN A 204 5.76 -11.97 -7.89
N HIS A 205 5.01 -12.49 -8.87
CA HIS A 205 3.76 -13.18 -8.57
C HIS A 205 4.06 -14.65 -8.25
N SER A 206 3.25 -15.24 -7.36
CA SER A 206 3.37 -16.61 -6.87
C SER A 206 3.60 -17.59 -8.02
N TYR A 207 4.54 -18.53 -7.82
CA TYR A 207 5.15 -19.47 -8.77
C TYR A 207 6.37 -18.97 -9.57
N GLY A 208 6.83 -17.73 -9.39
CA GLY A 208 8.14 -17.28 -9.91
C GLY A 208 8.24 -17.19 -11.43
N LEU A 209 7.10 -17.32 -12.11
CA LEU A 209 7.03 -17.32 -13.57
C LEU A 209 6.76 -15.92 -14.11
N THR A 210 5.89 -15.12 -13.47
CA THR A 210 5.57 -13.77 -13.99
C THR A 210 6.09 -12.68 -13.06
N SER A 211 6.77 -11.69 -13.65
CA SER A 211 7.22 -10.49 -12.97
C SER A 211 6.51 -9.28 -13.58
N THR A 212 6.03 -8.37 -12.76
CA THR A 212 5.48 -7.10 -13.24
C THR A 212 6.47 -6.00 -12.93
N LEU A 213 6.86 -5.26 -13.97
CA LEU A 213 7.64 -4.04 -13.83
C LEU A 213 6.67 -2.87 -13.77
N THR A 214 6.66 -2.18 -12.64
CA THR A 214 5.93 -0.94 -12.44
C THR A 214 6.91 0.22 -12.54
N VAL A 215 6.55 1.27 -13.29
CA VAL A 215 7.32 2.51 -13.38
C VAL A 215 6.43 3.65 -12.95
N VAL A 216 6.86 4.39 -11.93
CA VAL A 216 6.21 5.63 -11.50
C VAL A 216 7.15 6.77 -11.85
N ARG A 217 6.67 7.75 -12.62
CA ARG A 217 7.41 9.00 -12.89
C ARG A 217 6.66 10.16 -12.28
N VAL A 218 7.39 11.02 -11.58
CA VAL A 218 6.91 12.30 -11.10
C VAL A 218 7.74 13.38 -11.77
N GLN A 219 7.11 14.13 -12.67
CA GLN A 219 7.75 15.18 -13.45
C GLN A 219 7.13 16.52 -13.11
N GLN A 220 7.97 17.51 -12.81
CA GLN A 220 7.55 18.90 -12.64
C GLN A 220 7.56 19.62 -13.99
N TRP A 221 6.44 20.22 -14.37
CA TRP A 221 6.27 20.91 -15.66
C TRP A 221 6.39 22.42 -15.51
N ASP A 222 5.92 22.95 -14.38
CA ASP A 222 5.97 24.36 -14.01
C ASP A 222 6.04 24.49 -12.47
N GLN A 223 6.14 25.70 -11.92
CA GLN A 223 6.13 25.93 -10.47
C GLN A 223 4.86 25.33 -9.84
N GLY A 224 5.05 24.35 -8.95
CA GLY A 224 3.95 23.62 -8.30
C GLY A 224 3.19 22.62 -9.19
N GLN A 225 3.38 22.60 -10.51
CA GLN A 225 2.65 21.69 -11.41
C GLN A 225 3.42 20.39 -11.67
N TYR A 226 2.80 19.26 -11.36
CA TYR A 226 3.37 17.94 -11.51
C TYR A 226 2.49 17.02 -12.36
N SER A 227 3.14 16.16 -13.15
CA SER A 227 2.52 14.98 -13.74
C SER A 227 3.03 13.71 -13.07
N VAL A 228 2.12 12.82 -12.67
CA VAL A 228 2.45 11.49 -12.16
C VAL A 228 2.02 10.46 -13.18
N SER A 229 2.96 9.76 -13.81
CA SER A 229 2.65 8.64 -14.71
C SER A 229 2.94 7.31 -14.01
N VAL A 230 1.98 6.40 -14.01
CA VAL A 230 2.16 5.01 -13.57
C VAL A 230 2.05 4.13 -14.81
N GLU A 231 3.04 3.27 -15.03
CA GLU A 231 3.05 2.29 -16.13
C GLU A 231 3.35 0.91 -15.55
N THR A 232 2.60 -0.11 -15.94
CA THR A 232 2.89 -1.50 -15.58
C THR A 232 3.06 -2.36 -16.81
N LEU A 233 4.12 -3.15 -16.82
CA LEU A 233 4.44 -4.10 -17.88
C LEU A 233 4.58 -5.50 -17.28
N GLN A 234 3.65 -6.39 -17.61
CA GLN A 234 3.75 -7.79 -17.23
C GLN A 234 4.75 -8.52 -18.11
N ARG A 235 5.75 -9.16 -17.48
CA ARG A 235 6.78 -9.98 -18.13
C ARG A 235 6.53 -11.44 -17.79
N PHE A 236 6.37 -12.26 -18.82
CA PHE A 236 6.39 -13.72 -18.72
C PHE A 236 7.83 -14.23 -18.62
N PRO A 237 8.08 -15.41 -18.03
CA PRO A 237 9.42 -15.97 -17.99
C PRO A 237 9.75 -16.44 -19.41
N THR A 238 10.97 -16.19 -19.87
CA THR A 238 11.44 -16.59 -21.21
C THR A 238 11.73 -18.09 -21.33
N LEU A 239 11.00 -18.96 -20.61
CA LEU A 239 11.20 -20.43 -20.64
C LEU A 239 10.60 -21.13 -21.87
N LEU A 240 10.05 -20.40 -22.85
CA LEU A 240 9.50 -20.96 -24.10
C LEU A 240 10.24 -20.50 -25.37
N TRP A 241 11.42 -19.88 -25.24
CA TRP A 241 12.28 -19.56 -26.39
C TRP A 241 13.43 -20.56 -26.55
N GLY A 242 13.11 -21.84 -26.36
CA GLY A 242 13.95 -22.95 -26.76
C GLY A 242 13.08 -23.97 -27.46
N VAL A 243 13.13 -23.98 -28.80
CA VAL A 243 12.95 -25.12 -29.71
C VAL A 243 12.56 -24.53 -31.07
N LYS A 244 13.59 -24.23 -31.86
CA LYS A 244 13.76 -24.65 -33.25
C LYS A 244 15.08 -24.08 -33.73
N ASP A 245 16.17 -24.75 -33.38
CA ASP A 245 17.10 -25.11 -34.44
C ASP A 245 17.89 -26.36 -34.07
N GLY A 246 18.02 -27.21 -35.08
CA GLY A 246 18.43 -28.59 -34.94
C GLY A 246 19.93 -28.77 -34.84
N GLN A 247 20.24 -30.00 -34.41
CA GLN A 247 21.51 -30.71 -34.53
C GLN A 247 22.66 -30.39 -33.55
N ARG A 248 22.88 -31.45 -32.77
CA ARG A 248 24.17 -32.13 -32.51
C ARG A 248 24.95 -31.73 -31.25
N ASN A 249 24.85 -32.69 -30.33
CA ASN A 249 25.96 -33.37 -29.66
C ASN A 249 26.44 -32.83 -28.30
N THR A 250 25.98 -33.60 -27.30
CA THR A 250 26.79 -34.27 -26.27
C THR A 250 27.48 -33.44 -25.20
N ARG A 251 26.90 -33.63 -24.01
CA ARG A 251 27.56 -34.06 -22.75
C ARG A 251 28.23 -32.99 -21.89
N ARG A 252 27.92 -33.18 -20.59
CA ARG A 252 28.57 -32.74 -19.36
C ARG A 252 28.17 -31.35 -18.87
N PHE A 253 27.26 -31.36 -17.89
CA PHE A 253 27.41 -30.48 -16.73
C PHE A 253 28.85 -30.60 -16.21
N PRO A 254 29.49 -29.46 -15.97
CA PRO A 254 29.70 -29.11 -14.57
C PRO A 254 29.38 -27.63 -14.33
N LEU A 255 28.93 -27.32 -13.12
CA LEU A 255 29.17 -25.98 -12.58
C LEU A 255 30.69 -25.74 -12.60
N PRO A 256 31.13 -24.54 -12.99
CA PRO A 256 32.03 -23.85 -12.09
C PRO A 256 31.70 -22.36 -11.92
N GLN A 257 32.16 -21.87 -10.78
CA GLN A 257 32.24 -20.49 -10.34
C GLN A 257 32.74 -19.55 -11.46
N LEU A 258 32.07 -18.40 -11.64
CA LEU A 258 32.60 -17.21 -12.33
C LEU A 258 31.88 -16.00 -11.68
N ALA A 259 32.53 -15.23 -10.80
CA ALA A 259 33.34 -14.08 -11.16
C ALA A 259 32.73 -13.23 -12.29
N GLY A 260 32.22 -12.04 -11.91
CA GLY A 260 31.99 -10.92 -12.83
C GLY A 260 30.65 -10.92 -13.58
N CYS A 261 29.59 -10.42 -12.94
CA CYS A 261 28.41 -9.92 -13.66
C CYS A 261 28.28 -8.40 -13.51
N PRO A 262 28.84 -7.63 -14.46
CA PRO A 262 28.23 -6.37 -14.84
C PRO A 262 28.04 -6.36 -16.36
N ARG A 263 26.78 -6.32 -16.85
CA ARG A 263 26.37 -5.68 -18.14
C ARG A 263 24.97 -6.01 -18.68
N PHE A 264 24.07 -6.69 -17.96
CA PHE A 264 22.68 -6.85 -18.48
C PHE A 264 21.74 -5.66 -18.19
N CYS A 265 22.19 -4.64 -17.45
CA CYS A 265 21.44 -3.39 -17.26
C CYS A 265 21.88 -2.25 -18.21
N LYS A 266 22.39 -2.57 -19.39
CA LYS A 266 22.56 -1.57 -20.45
C LYS A 266 21.68 -1.92 -21.63
N ILE A 267 20.81 -0.96 -21.95
CA ILE A 267 19.89 -0.85 -23.10
C ILE A 267 18.43 -1.12 -22.73
N ILE A 268 17.86 -0.18 -21.96
CA ILE A 268 16.56 0.40 -22.32
C ILE A 268 16.80 1.90 -22.48
N LYS A 269 17.56 2.25 -23.52
CA LYS A 269 17.49 3.56 -24.16
C LYS A 269 16.75 3.28 -25.46
N TYR A 270 15.46 3.63 -25.55
CA TYR A 270 14.85 4.07 -26.80
C TYR A 270 13.57 4.85 -26.48
N THR A 271 13.66 6.13 -26.84
CA THR A 271 12.66 7.03 -27.38
C THR A 271 11.25 6.46 -27.61
N VAL A 272 10.27 7.31 -27.28
CA VAL A 272 8.79 7.18 -27.35
C VAL A 272 8.22 6.96 -28.76
N ARG A 273 8.85 6.13 -29.60
CA ARG A 273 8.29 5.72 -30.90
C ARG A 273 8.59 4.24 -31.10
N ASN A 274 7.52 3.44 -31.13
CA ASN A 274 7.47 1.98 -31.32
C ASN A 274 7.46 1.14 -30.03
N LEU A 275 6.45 1.36 -29.18
CA LEU A 275 5.94 0.26 -28.37
C LEU A 275 5.19 -0.71 -29.30
N PRO A 276 5.51 -2.02 -29.31
CA PRO A 276 4.65 -3.01 -29.95
C PRO A 276 3.26 -2.89 -29.32
N LYS A 277 2.19 -3.03 -30.12
CA LYS A 277 0.79 -3.08 -29.66
C LYS A 277 0.63 -4.28 -28.70
N ASN A 278 1.01 -4.11 -27.44
CA ASN A 278 1.13 -5.20 -26.48
C ASN A 278 -0.06 -5.13 -25.52
N ARG A 279 -0.83 -6.21 -25.41
CA ARG A 279 -1.98 -6.35 -24.49
C ARG A 279 -1.60 -6.31 -23.00
N ASN A 280 -0.31 -6.13 -22.68
CA ASN A 280 0.26 -6.30 -21.34
C ASN A 280 0.84 -5.01 -20.75
N LEU A 281 0.60 -3.86 -21.39
CA LEU A 281 0.96 -2.55 -20.85
C LEU A 281 -0.31 -1.86 -20.34
N LYS A 282 -0.33 -1.47 -19.06
CA LYS A 282 -1.29 -0.49 -18.54
C LYS A 282 -0.56 0.81 -18.22
N SER A 283 -1.26 1.93 -18.38
CA SER A 283 -0.72 3.25 -18.07
C SER A 283 -1.81 4.18 -17.57
N ALA A 284 -1.47 5.03 -16.60
CA ALA A 284 -2.31 6.11 -16.11
C ALA A 284 -1.46 7.35 -15.89
N VAL A 285 -2.06 8.53 -16.08
CA VAL A 285 -1.40 9.82 -15.84
C VAL A 285 -2.33 10.69 -15.01
N PHE A 286 -1.78 11.25 -13.93
CA PHE A 286 -2.43 12.27 -13.12
C PHE A 286 -1.72 13.60 -13.33
N HIS A 287 -2.49 14.68 -13.46
CA HIS A 287 -1.98 16.04 -13.41
C HIS A 287 -2.39 16.66 -12.09
N THR A 288 -1.44 17.28 -11.39
CA THR A 288 -1.66 17.81 -10.05
C THR A 288 -0.91 19.12 -9.82
N LEU A 289 -1.43 19.93 -8.90
CA LEU A 289 -0.81 21.16 -8.41
C LEU A 289 -0.48 20.98 -6.92
N LEU A 290 0.75 21.31 -6.51
CA LEU A 290 1.20 21.40 -5.12
C LEU A 290 1.20 22.84 -4.64
#